data_AF-A0A836W060-F1
#
_entry.id   AF-A0A836W060-F1
#
_cell.length_a   1.000
_cell.length_b   1.000
_cell.length_c   1.000
_cell.angle_alpha   90.00
_cell.angle_beta   90.00
_cell.angle_gamma   90.00
#
_symmetry.space_group_name_H-M   'P 1'
#
loop_
_entity.id
_entity.type
_entity.pdbx_description
1 polymer ?
#
loop_
_entity_poly.entity_id
_entity_poly.type
_entity_poly.pdbx_seq_one_letter_code
_entity_poly.pdbx_strand_id
1 'polypeptide(L)'
;MRHAPGLAARLDVEDVAGNSLHLVTDSSWRASRDTRFLPPVNLASCVVDNIDATRDKTDWVLPEFDDSMWPSAILTDGAQWGPFHPRSIPLLRETEVPPAAIVQVKEGNKTDDSRRLLPDALPLELRAPAEVVIDGGQMVLAYYVLDFEAEQGTQLQVTPAQRRSNGSVRRSPGFLGTANYRARSGRQAYMSTDTYGFRYLHLKLNSGKMWLHGVRVVNRLYPFDRLGRFHSNDSMLNEL
;
A
#
# COMPACT_ATOMS: atom_id res chain seq x y z
N MET A 1 6.97 4.97 25.15
CA MET A 1 8.37 5.45 25.04
C MET A 1 8.50 6.27 23.76
N ARG A 2 9.25 7.37 23.78
CA ARG A 2 9.64 8.12 22.58
C ARG A 2 11.15 7.96 22.42
N HIS A 3 11.58 7.13 21.50
CA HIS A 3 12.97 7.04 21.04
C HIS A 3 13.04 7.53 19.59
N ALA A 4 14.23 7.86 19.10
CA ALA A 4 14.42 8.10 17.67
C ALA A 4 14.09 6.81 16.88
N PRO A 5 13.54 6.88 15.66
CA PRO A 5 13.44 5.70 14.80
C PRO A 5 14.86 5.20 14.46
N GLY A 6 15.02 3.88 14.39
CA GLY A 6 16.30 3.23 14.06
C GLY A 6 16.07 1.91 13.33
N LEU A 7 17.06 1.49 12.54
CA LEU A 7 17.08 0.22 11.83
C LEU A 7 18.30 -0.58 12.31
N ALA A 8 18.06 -1.84 12.69
CA ALA A 8 19.11 -2.81 12.96
C ALA A 8 18.84 -4.06 12.13
N ALA A 9 19.78 -4.46 11.28
CA ALA A 9 19.68 -5.66 10.47
C ALA A 9 21.04 -6.37 10.35
N ARG A 10 20.98 -7.69 10.24
CA ARG A 10 22.12 -8.58 9.99
C ARG A 10 21.69 -9.64 9.00
N LEU A 11 22.50 -9.84 7.96
CA LEU A 11 22.37 -10.95 7.02
C LEU A 11 23.62 -11.82 7.13
N ASP A 12 23.41 -13.09 7.45
CA ASP A 12 24.43 -14.12 7.45
C ASP A 12 24.29 -14.95 6.17
N VAL A 13 25.35 -14.99 5.37
CA VAL A 13 25.40 -15.74 4.10
C VAL A 13 26.52 -16.76 4.20
N GLU A 14 26.23 -18.01 3.82
CA GLU A 14 27.23 -19.06 3.67
C GLU A 14 27.27 -19.50 2.21
N ASP A 15 28.47 -19.56 1.62
CA ASP A 15 28.65 -20.05 0.27
C ASP A 15 28.74 -21.59 0.23
N VAL A 16 28.74 -22.17 -0.98
CA VAL A 16 28.81 -23.63 -1.17
C VAL A 16 30.14 -24.25 -0.70
N ALA A 17 31.17 -23.44 -0.47
CA ALA A 17 32.47 -23.86 0.05
C ALA A 17 32.56 -23.71 1.58
N GLY A 18 31.50 -23.22 2.23
CA GLY A 18 31.44 -23.00 3.69
C GLY A 18 32.03 -21.67 4.14
N ASN A 19 32.33 -20.72 3.24
CA ASN A 19 32.76 -19.39 3.65
C ASN A 19 31.56 -18.56 4.10
N SER A 20 31.72 -17.82 5.21
CA SER A 20 30.67 -16.96 5.77
C SER A 20 30.92 -15.48 5.45
N LEU A 21 29.86 -14.77 5.06
CA LEU A 21 29.79 -13.32 4.92
C LEU A 21 28.72 -12.78 5.88
N HIS A 22 29.06 -11.72 6.62
CA HIS A 22 28.15 -11.04 7.52
C HIS A 22 27.96 -9.60 7.04
N LEU A 23 26.74 -9.25 6.66
CA LEU A 23 26.35 -7.88 6.33
C LEU A 23 25.55 -7.33 7.50
N VAL A 24 26.01 -6.23 8.10
CA VAL A 24 25.38 -5.62 9.27
C VAL A 24 25.08 -4.15 9.00
N THR A 25 24.03 -3.62 9.63
CA THR A 25 23.76 -2.17 9.65
C THR A 25 24.80 -1.44 10.50
N ASP A 26 25.52 -0.51 9.89
CA ASP A 26 26.53 0.33 10.54
C ASP A 26 26.64 1.71 9.83
N SER A 27 27.68 2.49 10.11
CA SER A 27 27.90 3.81 9.50
C SER A 27 28.38 3.77 8.04
N SER A 28 28.66 2.60 7.47
CA SER A 28 28.94 2.45 6.04
C SER A 28 27.67 2.57 5.18
N TRP A 29 26.51 2.31 5.77
CA TRP A 29 25.21 2.43 5.11
C TRP A 29 24.91 3.88 4.74
N ARG A 30 24.15 4.07 3.66
CA ARG A 30 23.66 5.36 3.20
C ARG A 30 22.19 5.53 3.54
N ALA A 31 21.77 6.75 3.86
CA ALA A 31 20.36 7.05 4.16
C ALA A 31 19.98 8.46 3.70
N SER A 32 18.77 8.64 3.18
CA SER A 32 18.27 9.94 2.75
C SER A 32 16.84 10.20 3.22
N ARG A 33 16.56 11.47 3.52
CA ARG A 33 15.19 11.98 3.70
C ARG A 33 14.64 12.60 2.41
N ASP A 34 15.50 12.82 1.44
CA ASP A 34 15.16 13.36 0.12
C ASP A 34 14.75 12.19 -0.80
N THR A 35 13.58 11.63 -0.53
CA THR A 35 12.97 10.54 -1.33
C THR A 35 11.59 10.97 -1.84
N ARG A 36 10.90 10.12 -2.61
CA ARG A 36 9.48 10.36 -2.95
C ARG A 36 8.54 10.40 -1.75
N PHE A 37 8.91 9.80 -0.62
CA PHE A 37 8.05 9.72 0.55
C PHE A 37 8.14 11.01 1.36
N LEU A 38 7.06 11.78 1.35
CA LEU A 38 6.94 13.00 2.14
C LEU A 38 6.41 12.66 3.55
N PRO A 39 6.50 13.60 4.52
CA PRO A 39 5.92 13.39 5.83
C PRO A 39 4.44 12.94 5.73
N PRO A 40 4.10 11.77 6.30
CA PRO A 40 2.74 11.23 6.20
C PRO A 40 1.78 12.00 7.10
N VAL A 41 0.48 11.88 6.80
CA VAL A 41 -0.56 12.30 7.76
C VAL A 41 -0.71 11.17 8.77
N ASN A 42 -0.25 11.40 10.00
CA ASN A 42 -0.36 10.40 11.05
C ASN A 42 -1.77 10.42 11.65
N LEU A 43 -2.50 9.31 11.50
CA LEU A 43 -3.75 9.06 12.21
C LEU A 43 -3.48 8.09 13.36
N ALA A 44 -4.32 8.10 14.40
CA ALA A 44 -4.08 7.35 15.65
C ALA A 44 -3.79 5.84 15.48
N SER A 45 -4.12 5.23 14.34
CA SER A 45 -3.95 3.79 14.08
C SER A 45 -3.36 3.43 12.71
N CYS A 46 -3.06 4.40 11.85
CA CYS A 46 -2.48 4.12 10.54
C CYS A 46 -1.62 5.26 10.00
N VAL A 47 -0.62 4.90 9.20
CA VAL A 47 0.16 5.85 8.40
C VAL A 47 -0.59 6.12 7.10
N VAL A 48 -0.80 7.39 6.77
CA VAL A 48 -1.43 7.80 5.52
C VAL A 48 -0.38 8.40 4.60
N ASP A 49 -0.17 7.75 3.46
CA ASP A 49 0.89 8.12 2.53
C ASP A 49 0.71 9.52 1.96
N ASN A 50 1.84 10.19 1.80
CA ASN A 50 1.97 11.42 1.05
C ASN A 50 3.22 11.27 0.17
N ILE A 51 3.02 11.07 -1.12
CA ILE A 51 4.08 10.66 -2.04
C ILE A 51 4.18 11.66 -3.19
N ASP A 52 5.41 12.10 -3.48
CA ASP A 52 5.76 12.79 -4.71
C ASP A 52 6.79 11.97 -5.49
N ALA A 53 6.28 11.09 -6.36
CA ALA A 53 7.10 10.22 -7.20
C ALA A 53 7.90 10.99 -8.25
N THR A 54 7.64 12.30 -8.48
CA THR A 54 8.49 13.12 -9.36
C THR A 54 9.88 13.36 -8.79
N ARG A 55 10.10 13.08 -7.51
CA ARG A 55 11.40 13.16 -6.83
C ARG A 55 12.28 11.94 -7.11
N ASP A 56 11.69 10.80 -7.45
CA ASP A 56 12.43 9.61 -7.82
C ASP A 56 12.93 9.75 -9.26
N LYS A 57 14.25 9.74 -9.45
CA LYS A 57 14.87 9.60 -10.77
C LYS A 57 15.00 8.14 -11.19
N THR A 58 15.32 7.29 -10.21
CA THR A 58 15.52 5.85 -10.31
C THR A 58 14.99 5.18 -9.05
N ASP A 59 14.58 3.92 -9.12
CA ASP A 59 14.14 3.18 -7.94
C ASP A 59 15.34 2.80 -7.06
N TRP A 60 15.37 3.29 -5.82
CA TRP A 60 16.50 3.18 -4.90
C TRP A 60 16.63 1.79 -4.26
N VAL A 61 15.71 0.87 -4.56
CA VAL A 61 15.78 -0.54 -4.14
C VAL A 61 16.56 -1.42 -5.12
N LEU A 62 17.01 -0.86 -6.25
CA LEU A 62 17.76 -1.59 -7.26
C LEU A 62 19.24 -1.72 -6.87
N PRO A 63 19.90 -2.88 -7.11
CA PRO A 63 21.32 -3.08 -6.82
C PRO A 63 22.26 -2.06 -7.49
N GLU A 64 21.88 -1.57 -8.67
CA GLU A 64 22.64 -0.62 -9.49
C GLU A 64 22.39 0.86 -9.14
N PHE A 65 21.60 1.16 -8.11
CA PHE A 65 21.32 2.53 -7.70
C PHE A 65 22.58 3.22 -7.16
N ASP A 66 22.87 4.43 -7.68
CA ASP A 66 23.97 5.27 -7.19
C ASP A 66 23.52 6.10 -5.98
N ASP A 67 23.91 5.64 -4.79
CA ASP A 67 23.64 6.29 -3.51
C ASP A 67 24.81 7.18 -3.02
N SER A 68 25.81 7.47 -3.87
CA SER A 68 27.02 8.19 -3.46
C SER A 68 26.76 9.60 -2.88
N MET A 69 25.66 10.23 -3.30
CA MET A 69 25.21 11.54 -2.80
C MET A 69 24.43 11.48 -1.50
N TRP A 70 24.05 10.29 -1.02
CA TRP A 70 23.35 10.14 0.25
C TRP A 70 24.34 10.24 1.41
N PRO A 71 23.98 10.89 2.53
CA PRO A 71 24.83 10.89 3.71
C PRO A 71 24.92 9.49 4.32
N SER A 72 26.02 9.24 5.02
CA SER A 72 26.19 8.03 5.84
C SER A 72 25.14 7.98 6.96
N ALA A 73 24.73 6.77 7.31
CA ALA A 73 23.84 6.50 8.44
C ALA A 73 24.53 6.90 9.76
N ILE A 74 23.71 7.37 10.70
CA ILE A 74 24.16 7.77 12.04
C ILE A 74 23.77 6.67 13.02
N LEU A 75 24.74 6.22 13.83
CA LEU A 75 24.48 5.24 14.88
C LEU A 75 23.52 5.82 15.93
N THR A 76 22.54 5.01 16.32
CA THR A 76 21.58 5.36 17.38
C THR A 76 21.82 4.45 18.59
N ASP A 77 21.58 4.97 19.80
CA ASP A 77 21.71 4.20 21.04
C ASP A 77 20.63 3.11 21.15
N GLY A 78 20.97 1.88 20.75
CA GLY A 78 20.08 0.72 20.76
C GLY A 78 19.57 0.32 22.15
N ALA A 79 20.18 0.79 23.25
CA ALA A 79 19.76 0.44 24.60
C ALA A 79 18.32 0.90 24.91
N GLN A 80 17.81 1.90 24.18
CA GLN A 80 16.45 2.43 24.34
C GLN A 80 15.34 1.46 23.92
N TRP A 81 15.66 0.42 23.11
CA TRP A 81 14.70 -0.58 22.65
C TRP A 81 14.59 -1.81 23.56
N GLY A 82 15.53 -1.99 24.49
CA GLY A 82 15.64 -3.20 25.31
C GLY A 82 16.24 -4.40 24.54
N PRO A 83 16.27 -5.59 25.15
CA PRO A 83 16.82 -6.78 24.52
C PRO A 83 15.99 -7.23 23.30
N PHE A 84 16.69 -7.61 22.22
CA PHE A 84 16.04 -8.23 21.08
C PHE A 84 15.67 -9.67 21.37
N HIS A 85 14.45 -10.05 20.99
CA HIS A 85 13.96 -11.41 21.09
C HIS A 85 13.52 -11.89 19.71
N PRO A 86 13.74 -13.18 19.39
CA PRO A 86 13.13 -13.79 18.21
C PRO A 86 11.61 -13.59 18.23
N ARG A 87 11.03 -13.34 17.05
CA ARG A 87 9.58 -13.21 16.88
C ARG A 87 8.89 -14.50 17.36
N SER A 88 7.95 -14.40 18.29
CA SER A 88 7.24 -15.54 18.90
C SER A 88 6.01 -16.03 18.11
N ILE A 89 5.64 -15.31 17.06
CA ILE A 89 4.51 -15.63 16.17
C ILE A 89 5.00 -15.74 14.72
N PRO A 90 4.34 -16.52 13.87
CA PRO A 90 4.71 -16.60 12.46
C PRO A 90 4.57 -15.25 11.74
N LEU A 91 5.19 -15.14 10.57
CA LEU A 91 4.94 -14.01 9.66
C LEU A 91 3.46 -14.01 9.25
N LEU A 92 2.93 -12.81 8.98
CA LEU A 92 1.56 -12.69 8.49
C LEU A 92 1.45 -13.32 7.10
N ARG A 93 0.33 -13.98 6.80
CA ARG A 93 0.03 -14.55 5.49
C ARG A 93 -0.51 -13.45 4.59
N GLU A 94 0.10 -13.31 3.42
CA GLU A 94 -0.38 -12.44 2.35
C GLU A 94 -1.21 -13.25 1.36
N THR A 95 -2.40 -12.77 1.03
CA THR A 95 -3.31 -13.46 0.10
C THR A 95 -4.04 -12.44 -0.75
N GLU A 96 -3.89 -12.55 -2.07
CA GLU A 96 -4.60 -11.70 -3.01
C GLU A 96 -6.10 -11.99 -2.95
N VAL A 97 -6.89 -10.93 -2.86
CA VAL A 97 -8.35 -11.02 -2.75
C VAL A 97 -8.92 -11.15 -4.17
N PRO A 98 -9.74 -12.19 -4.45
CA PRO A 98 -10.33 -12.45 -5.76
C PRO A 98 -11.13 -11.26 -6.31
N PRO A 99 -11.33 -11.22 -7.64
CA PRO A 99 -11.23 -9.99 -8.41
C PRO A 99 -12.24 -8.96 -7.94
N ALA A 100 -11.70 -7.82 -7.55
CA ALA A 100 -12.51 -6.64 -7.33
C ALA A 100 -13.19 -6.22 -8.64
N ALA A 101 -14.22 -5.40 -8.52
CA ALA A 101 -14.93 -4.82 -9.65
C ALA A 101 -14.90 -3.30 -9.57
N ILE A 102 -14.78 -2.64 -10.71
CA ILE A 102 -15.16 -1.24 -10.81
C ILE A 102 -16.68 -1.18 -10.72
N VAL A 103 -17.20 -0.37 -9.80
CA VAL A 103 -18.64 -0.19 -9.55
C VAL A 103 -19.11 1.25 -9.76
N GLN A 104 -18.16 2.15 -10.05
CA GLN A 104 -18.44 3.50 -10.48
C GLN A 104 -17.21 4.08 -11.18
N VAL A 105 -17.44 4.78 -12.29
CA VAL A 105 -16.51 5.73 -12.89
C VAL A 105 -17.24 7.04 -13.09
N LYS A 106 -16.66 8.13 -12.61
CA LYS A 106 -17.16 9.49 -12.83
C LYS A 106 -16.07 10.30 -13.51
N GLU A 107 -16.34 10.85 -14.69
CA GLU A 107 -15.43 11.74 -15.41
C GLU A 107 -16.17 13.01 -15.81
N GLY A 108 -15.73 14.15 -15.27
CA GLY A 108 -16.46 15.41 -15.37
C GLY A 108 -17.89 15.29 -14.84
N ASN A 109 -18.88 15.46 -15.72
CA ASN A 109 -20.31 15.38 -15.40
C ASN A 109 -20.95 14.02 -15.71
N LYS A 110 -20.19 13.06 -16.25
CA LYS A 110 -20.70 11.73 -16.61
C LYS A 110 -20.40 10.77 -15.47
N THR A 111 -21.39 9.94 -15.11
CA THR A 111 -21.26 8.85 -14.15
C THR A 111 -21.72 7.56 -14.81
N ASP A 112 -20.87 6.54 -14.77
CA ASP A 112 -21.16 5.16 -15.12
C ASP A 112 -21.12 4.32 -13.84
N ASP A 113 -22.28 3.80 -13.41
CA ASP A 113 -22.44 2.93 -12.24
C ASP A 113 -22.48 1.43 -12.62
N SER A 114 -22.13 1.07 -13.86
CA SER A 114 -22.05 -0.33 -14.27
C SER A 114 -20.96 -1.06 -13.49
N ARG A 115 -21.30 -2.26 -12.99
CA ARG A 115 -20.33 -3.16 -12.38
C ARG A 115 -19.55 -3.87 -13.47
N ARG A 116 -18.22 -3.70 -13.48
CA ARG A 116 -17.31 -4.36 -14.42
C ARG A 116 -16.16 -5.01 -13.64
N LEU A 117 -15.91 -6.30 -13.85
CA LEU A 117 -14.77 -6.97 -13.21
C LEU A 117 -13.46 -6.32 -13.69
N LEU A 118 -12.45 -6.23 -12.82
CA LEU A 118 -11.19 -5.56 -13.17
C LEU A 118 -10.54 -6.09 -14.47
N PRO A 119 -10.51 -7.42 -14.76
CA PRO A 119 -9.94 -7.90 -16.02
C PRO A 119 -10.62 -7.35 -17.28
N ASP A 120 -11.93 -7.08 -17.22
CA ASP A 120 -12.70 -6.56 -18.35
C ASP A 120 -12.73 -5.03 -18.39
N ALA A 121 -12.45 -4.38 -17.26
CA ALA A 121 -12.51 -2.93 -17.11
C ALA A 121 -11.17 -2.23 -17.33
N LEU A 122 -10.06 -2.97 -17.37
CA LEU A 122 -8.70 -2.45 -17.47
C LEU A 122 -8.06 -2.78 -18.84
N PRO A 123 -7.16 -1.92 -19.36
CA PRO A 123 -6.74 -0.65 -18.78
C PRO A 123 -7.83 0.42 -18.85
N LEU A 124 -7.94 1.24 -17.81
CA LEU A 124 -8.90 2.34 -17.73
C LEU A 124 -8.18 3.69 -17.88
N GLU A 125 -8.42 4.38 -18.98
CA GLU A 125 -8.00 5.77 -19.16
C GLU A 125 -8.88 6.70 -18.32
N LEU A 126 -8.26 7.64 -17.60
CA LEU A 126 -8.94 8.63 -16.77
C LEU A 126 -8.35 10.01 -17.02
N ARG A 127 -9.21 11.02 -17.19
CA ARG A 127 -8.81 12.43 -17.26
C ARG A 127 -9.46 13.22 -16.14
N ALA A 128 -8.64 13.97 -15.41
CA ALA A 128 -9.14 14.75 -14.29
C ALA A 128 -10.14 15.85 -14.76
N PRO A 129 -11.17 16.16 -13.96
CA PRO A 129 -11.52 15.51 -12.70
C PRO A 129 -12.19 14.15 -12.93
N ALA A 130 -11.66 13.11 -12.27
CA ALA A 130 -12.17 11.75 -12.37
C ALA A 130 -12.24 11.07 -10.99
N GLU A 131 -13.21 10.18 -10.81
CA GLU A 131 -13.34 9.33 -9.63
C GLU A 131 -13.66 7.90 -10.06
N VAL A 132 -13.03 6.92 -9.40
CA VAL A 132 -13.28 5.49 -9.61
C VAL A 132 -13.52 4.83 -8.27
N VAL A 133 -14.55 3.99 -8.20
CA VAL A 133 -14.83 3.17 -7.01
C VAL A 133 -14.65 1.71 -7.37
N ILE A 134 -13.77 1.05 -6.63
CA ILE A 134 -13.48 -0.38 -6.75
C ILE A 134 -14.10 -1.08 -5.54
N ASP A 135 -14.91 -2.11 -5.77
CA ASP A 135 -15.49 -3.00 -4.75
C ASP A 135 -14.70 -4.31 -4.70
N GLY A 136 -14.01 -4.57 -3.59
CA GLY A 136 -13.30 -5.82 -3.32
C GLY A 136 -14.21 -7.01 -2.99
N GLY A 137 -15.54 -6.82 -2.99
CA GLY A 137 -16.55 -7.85 -2.77
C GLY A 137 -16.76 -8.22 -1.30
N GLN A 138 -15.73 -8.08 -0.47
CA GLN A 138 -15.75 -8.40 0.96
C GLN A 138 -14.98 -7.36 1.78
N MET A 139 -15.22 -7.34 3.09
CA MET A 139 -14.39 -6.56 4.02
C MET A 139 -13.03 -7.24 4.19
N VAL A 140 -11.95 -6.48 4.11
CA VAL A 140 -10.57 -6.96 4.15
C VAL A 140 -9.73 -6.17 5.15
N LEU A 141 -8.64 -6.76 5.64
CA LEU A 141 -7.54 -6.04 6.29
C LEU A 141 -6.32 -6.20 5.39
N ALA A 142 -6.10 -5.21 4.54
CA ALA A 142 -5.25 -5.34 3.38
C ALA A 142 -4.45 -4.08 3.09
N TYR A 143 -3.32 -4.23 2.42
CA TYR A 143 -2.74 -3.14 1.64
C TYR A 143 -3.22 -3.23 0.19
N TYR A 144 -3.13 -2.13 -0.55
CA TYR A 144 -3.48 -2.09 -1.96
C TYR A 144 -2.24 -1.79 -2.80
N VAL A 145 -2.23 -2.32 -4.03
CA VAL A 145 -1.21 -2.03 -5.04
C VAL A 145 -1.91 -1.54 -6.30
N LEU A 146 -1.51 -0.37 -6.78
CA LEU A 146 -1.94 0.18 -8.07
C LEU A 146 -0.78 0.05 -9.04
N ASP A 147 -1.06 -0.44 -10.25
CA ASP A 147 -0.17 -0.37 -11.40
C ASP A 147 -0.80 0.56 -12.43
N PHE A 148 -0.10 1.63 -12.78
CA PHE A 148 -0.66 2.68 -13.63
C PHE A 148 0.42 3.44 -14.37
N GLU A 149 0.04 3.98 -15.52
CA GLU A 149 0.81 4.98 -16.26
C GLU A 149 0.19 6.36 -16.06
N ALA A 150 1.00 7.41 -15.96
CA ALA A 150 0.47 8.77 -15.84
C ALA A 150 1.37 9.81 -16.49
N GLU A 151 0.78 10.96 -16.80
CA GLU A 151 1.53 12.18 -17.12
C GLU A 151 2.21 12.71 -15.85
N GLN A 152 3.39 13.31 -16.01
CA GLN A 152 4.15 13.88 -14.90
C GLN A 152 3.31 14.89 -14.11
N GLY A 153 3.30 14.74 -12.78
CA GLY A 153 2.59 15.63 -11.88
C GLY A 153 1.09 15.34 -11.72
N THR A 154 0.56 14.30 -12.39
CA THR A 154 -0.82 13.82 -12.16
C THR A 154 -1.06 13.60 -10.67
N GLN A 155 -2.15 14.17 -10.14
CA GLN A 155 -2.50 14.12 -8.72
C GLN A 155 -3.60 13.10 -8.46
N LEU A 156 -3.24 12.02 -7.77
CA LEU A 156 -4.12 10.93 -7.38
C LEU A 156 -4.32 10.96 -5.85
N GLN A 157 -5.57 10.76 -5.44
CA GLN A 157 -5.94 10.46 -4.07
C GLN A 157 -6.51 9.05 -3.98
N VAL A 158 -6.12 8.32 -2.93
CA VAL A 158 -6.60 6.96 -2.68
C VAL A 158 -7.20 6.89 -1.29
N THR A 159 -8.47 6.52 -1.21
CA THR A 159 -9.23 6.46 0.03
C THR A 159 -9.85 5.08 0.22
N PRO A 160 -9.34 4.28 1.18
CA PRO A 160 -10.02 3.07 1.63
C PRO A 160 -11.34 3.42 2.32
N ALA A 161 -12.38 2.63 2.08
CA ALA A 161 -13.69 2.83 2.67
C ALA A 161 -14.42 1.52 2.97
N GLN A 162 -15.21 1.54 4.04
CA GLN A 162 -15.94 0.36 4.53
C GLN A 162 -17.34 0.25 3.93
N ARG A 163 -17.96 1.38 3.59
CA ARG A 163 -19.37 1.44 3.15
C ARG A 163 -19.53 2.36 1.95
N ARG A 164 -20.50 2.00 1.10
CA ARG A 164 -21.03 2.84 0.02
C ARG A 164 -22.50 3.12 0.30
N SER A 165 -22.96 4.35 0.06
CA SER A 165 -24.36 4.75 0.24
C SER A 165 -24.73 5.78 -0.83
N ASN A 166 -25.86 5.56 -1.52
CA ASN A 166 -26.40 6.44 -2.56
C ASN A 166 -25.38 6.80 -3.65
N GLY A 167 -24.70 5.79 -4.20
CA GLY A 167 -23.67 5.98 -5.23
C GLY A 167 -22.35 6.56 -4.71
N SER A 168 -22.34 7.20 -3.54
CA SER A 168 -21.15 7.83 -2.96
C SER A 168 -20.45 6.92 -1.96
N VAL A 169 -19.13 6.90 -2.00
CA VAL A 169 -18.31 6.20 -1.00
C VAL A 169 -18.37 7.02 0.30
N ARG A 170 -18.92 6.43 1.36
CA ARG A 170 -18.93 7.08 2.68
C ARG A 170 -17.66 6.69 3.41
N ARG A 171 -16.84 7.69 3.71
CA ARG A 171 -15.71 7.54 4.63
C ARG A 171 -16.24 7.19 6.02
N SER A 172 -15.59 6.26 6.71
CA SER A 172 -15.75 6.14 8.17
C SER A 172 -14.94 7.28 8.80
N PRO A 173 -15.57 8.27 9.45
CA PRO A 173 -14.84 9.40 10.03
C PRO A 173 -13.81 8.92 11.06
N GLY A 174 -12.58 9.44 11.01
CA GLY A 174 -11.58 9.27 12.07
C GLY A 174 -10.65 8.04 11.98
N PHE A 175 -10.90 7.07 11.09
CA PHE A 175 -10.13 5.81 11.06
C PHE A 175 -9.43 5.50 9.74
N LEU A 176 -9.85 6.11 8.62
CA LEU A 176 -9.28 5.87 7.30
C LEU A 176 -8.90 7.20 6.63
N GLY A 177 -7.59 7.38 6.41
CA GLY A 177 -7.03 8.53 5.72
C GLY A 177 -7.22 8.50 4.21
N THR A 178 -6.83 9.59 3.57
CA THR A 178 -6.72 9.67 2.11
C THR A 178 -5.26 9.85 1.79
N ALA A 179 -4.67 8.86 1.12
CA ALA A 179 -3.31 8.97 0.62
C ALA A 179 -3.26 9.99 -0.52
N ASN A 180 -2.20 10.79 -0.59
CA ASN A 180 -1.93 11.69 -1.70
C ASN A 180 -0.73 11.15 -2.49
N TYR A 181 -0.86 11.15 -3.80
CA TYR A 181 0.17 10.67 -4.71
C TYR A 181 0.32 11.63 -5.88
N ARG A 182 1.54 12.12 -6.11
CA ARG A 182 1.92 12.89 -7.29
C ARG A 182 2.82 12.04 -8.18
N ALA A 183 2.35 11.76 -9.39
CA ALA A 183 2.97 10.82 -10.32
C ALA A 183 4.22 11.37 -11.00
N ARG A 184 5.23 10.50 -11.23
CA ARG A 184 6.21 10.73 -12.32
C ARG A 184 5.58 10.34 -13.67
N SER A 185 6.27 10.71 -14.74
CA SER A 185 5.88 10.32 -16.10
C SER A 185 6.04 8.80 -16.31
N GLY A 186 5.17 8.22 -17.13
CA GLY A 186 5.23 6.82 -17.53
C GLY A 186 4.65 5.85 -16.50
N ARG A 187 4.92 4.56 -16.68
CA ARG A 187 4.38 3.48 -15.84
C ARG A 187 5.08 3.38 -14.49
N GLN A 188 4.30 3.15 -13.44
CA GLN A 188 4.75 3.04 -12.05
C GLN A 188 3.79 2.21 -11.20
N ALA A 189 4.27 1.77 -10.04
CA ALA A 189 3.46 1.08 -9.05
C ALA A 189 3.37 1.90 -7.75
N TYR A 190 2.21 1.85 -7.11
CA TYR A 190 1.99 2.39 -5.77
C TYR A 190 1.42 1.31 -4.85
N MET A 191 2.24 0.85 -3.91
CA MET A 191 1.83 0.02 -2.78
C MET A 191 1.62 0.91 -1.55
N SER A 192 0.50 0.76 -0.84
CA SER A 192 0.29 1.51 0.40
C SER A 192 1.23 1.07 1.52
N THR A 193 1.73 2.03 2.30
CA THR A 193 2.70 1.75 3.40
C THR A 193 2.07 0.94 4.53
N ASP A 194 0.78 1.12 4.78
CA ASP A 194 0.05 0.47 5.87
C ASP A 194 -1.07 -0.44 5.33
N THR A 195 -1.64 -1.24 6.24
CA THR A 195 -2.85 -2.04 6.00
C THR A 195 -4.08 -1.31 6.50
N TYR A 196 -5.18 -1.43 5.75
CA TYR A 196 -6.44 -0.78 6.06
C TYR A 196 -7.59 -1.78 6.13
N GLY A 197 -8.55 -1.52 7.01
CA GLY A 197 -9.81 -2.24 7.08
C GLY A 197 -10.84 -1.65 6.11
N PHE A 198 -10.99 -2.21 4.91
CA PHE A 198 -11.88 -1.64 3.88
C PHE A 198 -12.57 -2.71 3.02
N ARG A 199 -13.57 -2.30 2.25
CA ARG A 199 -14.17 -3.08 1.16
C ARG A 199 -14.07 -2.35 -0.18
N TYR A 200 -14.18 -1.03 -0.13
CA TYR A 200 -14.12 -0.17 -1.29
C TYR A 200 -12.82 0.62 -1.33
N LEU A 201 -12.26 0.78 -2.51
CA LEU A 201 -11.16 1.71 -2.77
C LEU A 201 -11.66 2.83 -3.66
N HIS A 202 -11.60 4.06 -3.18
CA HIS A 202 -11.97 5.25 -3.94
C HIS A 202 -10.71 5.93 -4.46
N LEU A 203 -10.57 5.95 -5.78
CA LEU A 203 -9.52 6.67 -6.49
C LEU A 203 -10.11 8.00 -6.95
N LYS A 204 -9.40 9.10 -6.71
CA LYS A 204 -9.78 10.42 -7.20
C LYS A 204 -8.61 11.09 -7.89
N LEU A 205 -8.80 11.42 -9.16
CA LEU A 205 -7.84 12.17 -9.97
C LEU A 205 -8.21 13.66 -9.90
N ASN A 206 -7.38 14.45 -9.23
CA ASN A 206 -7.60 15.89 -9.06
C ASN A 206 -7.08 16.70 -10.26
N SER A 207 -5.99 16.25 -10.90
CA SER A 207 -5.41 16.86 -12.08
C SER A 207 -4.62 15.84 -12.90
N GLY A 208 -4.41 16.12 -14.19
CA GLY A 208 -3.63 15.28 -15.08
C GLY A 208 -4.41 14.11 -15.69
N LYS A 209 -3.67 13.11 -16.14
CA LYS A 209 -4.16 11.96 -16.89
C LYS A 209 -3.44 10.70 -16.47
N MET A 210 -4.19 9.60 -16.33
CA MET A 210 -3.62 8.29 -16.04
C MET A 210 -4.30 7.16 -16.83
N TRP A 211 -3.60 6.04 -16.93
CA TRP A 211 -4.13 4.74 -17.35
C TRP A 211 -3.92 3.76 -16.20
N LEU A 212 -5.01 3.31 -15.60
CA LEU A 212 -4.95 2.28 -14.58
C LEU A 212 -4.82 0.91 -15.27
N HIS A 213 -3.75 0.19 -15.00
CA HIS A 213 -3.48 -1.13 -15.60
C HIS A 213 -3.79 -2.28 -14.64
N GLY A 214 -3.67 -2.05 -13.34
CA GLY A 214 -3.88 -3.08 -12.33
C GLY A 214 -4.25 -2.51 -10.98
N VAL A 215 -5.11 -3.25 -10.28
CA VAL A 215 -5.40 -3.03 -8.87
C VAL A 215 -5.33 -4.38 -8.19
N ARG A 216 -4.50 -4.46 -7.15
CA ARG A 216 -4.41 -5.63 -6.28
C ARG A 216 -4.78 -5.23 -4.88
N VAL A 217 -5.54 -6.08 -4.22
CA VAL A 217 -5.88 -5.97 -2.79
C VAL A 217 -5.32 -7.21 -2.13
N VAL A 218 -4.40 -7.03 -1.19
CA VAL A 218 -3.67 -8.14 -0.56
C VAL A 218 -3.98 -8.16 0.92
N ASN A 219 -4.78 -9.15 1.33
CA ASN A 219 -5.03 -9.42 2.74
C ASN A 219 -3.72 -9.77 3.44
N ARG A 220 -3.52 -9.22 4.63
CA ARG A 220 -2.34 -9.48 5.46
C ARG A 220 -2.78 -9.83 6.87
N LEU A 221 -2.94 -11.14 7.13
CA LEU A 221 -3.59 -11.67 8.33
C LEU A 221 -2.68 -12.65 9.07
N TYR A 222 -2.99 -12.92 10.34
CA TYR A 222 -2.34 -14.02 11.07
C TYR A 222 -2.56 -15.34 10.31
N PRO A 223 -1.52 -16.17 10.10
CA PRO A 223 -1.68 -17.44 9.40
C PRO A 223 -2.38 -18.44 10.32
N PHE A 224 -3.68 -18.61 10.13
CA PHE A 224 -4.44 -19.67 10.76
C PHE A 224 -4.91 -20.68 9.72
N ASP A 225 -5.13 -21.91 10.19
CA ASP A 225 -5.83 -22.94 9.43
C ASP A 225 -7.24 -23.08 10.00
N ARG A 226 -8.23 -23.19 9.11
CA ARG A 226 -9.62 -23.33 9.52
C ARG A 226 -9.86 -24.77 9.97
N LEU A 227 -9.83 -25.00 11.28
CA LEU A 227 -10.08 -26.31 11.88
C LEU A 227 -11.57 -26.61 12.10
N GLY A 228 -12.38 -25.57 12.32
CA GLY A 228 -13.80 -25.69 12.59
C GLY A 228 -14.67 -25.13 11.47
N ARG A 229 -15.83 -25.75 11.26
CA ARG A 229 -16.92 -25.22 10.44
C ARG A 229 -18.24 -25.43 11.19
N PHE A 230 -19.11 -24.43 11.12
CA PHE A 230 -20.48 -24.52 11.60
C PHE A 230 -21.42 -24.53 10.39
N HIS A 231 -22.49 -25.31 10.48
CA HIS A 231 -23.60 -25.29 9.54
C HIS A 231 -24.88 -25.70 10.27
N SER A 232 -26.00 -25.04 9.97
CA SER A 232 -27.33 -25.42 10.46
C SER A 232 -28.36 -25.37 9.34
N ASN A 233 -29.56 -25.85 9.62
CA ASN A 233 -30.73 -25.72 8.75
C ASN A 233 -31.34 -24.31 8.75
N ASP A 234 -30.85 -23.39 9.58
CA ASP A 234 -31.24 -21.99 9.59
C ASP A 234 -30.26 -21.19 8.70
N SER A 235 -30.75 -20.69 7.56
CA SER A 235 -29.92 -19.94 6.62
C SER A 235 -29.34 -18.65 7.22
N MET A 236 -30.07 -17.99 8.13
CA MET A 236 -29.59 -16.78 8.79
C MET A 236 -28.37 -17.09 9.65
N LEU A 237 -28.38 -18.20 10.40
CA LEU A 237 -27.24 -18.59 11.25
C LEU A 237 -25.99 -18.98 10.43
N ASN A 238 -26.16 -19.37 9.18
CA ASN A 238 -25.04 -19.66 8.27
C ASN A 238 -24.41 -18.39 7.66
N GLU A 239 -25.10 -17.24 7.72
CA GLU A 239 -24.67 -15.96 7.16
C GLU A 239 -24.06 -15.00 8.21
N LEU A 240 -24.21 -15.29 9.51
CA LEU A 240 -23.58 -14.56 10.62
C LEU A 240 -22.04 -14.72 10.60
#